data_AF-A0A1H7AHK0-F1
#
_entry.id   AF-A0A1H7AHK0-F1
#
_cell.length_a   1.000
_cell.length_b   1.000
_cell.length_c   1.000
_cell.angle_alpha   90.00
_cell.angle_beta   90.00
_cell.angle_gamma   90.00
#
_symmetry.space_group_name_H-M   'P 1'
#
loop_
_entity.id
_entity.type
_entity.pdbx_description
1 polymer ?
#
loop_
_entity_poly.entity_id
_entity_poly.type
_entity_poly.pdbx_seq_one_letter_code
_entity_poly.pdbx_strand_id
1 'polypeptide(L)'
;MNLRRTNYLYAITCAVFFFLLSNLSYGQFMETQADGTSLPEKEYNRQSGLWIGMYTKYKIGEKLFYYGEYHMRRRDQLVQNMAQIYLRFGLSYLVNEKFEVTGGIVTPFYWAPEDLYSSQEQIDKVVNQFRFWQQFLFIQSMGRVKIYHQIRTEQRWKRDYLVGSPFKLTHRMRYKITTYIPLNKPKLQDKTLFFSGYNEIFIQAGKPVLYNYFEDNRLFLGLGYVINEKFQLQAGYMKSIQQRERGFDLNNRDIIRFSVYHNLDFTRGKNRPKIQEINPVL
;
A
#
# COMPACT_ATOMS: atom_id res chain seq x y z
N MET A 1 -7.40 -33.45 19.33
CA MET A 1 -6.00 -32.95 19.23
C MET A 1 -5.59 -32.43 17.83
N ASN A 2 -6.50 -32.37 16.82
CA ASN A 2 -6.11 -32.12 15.42
C ASN A 2 -6.32 -30.71 14.85
N LEU A 3 -7.15 -29.83 15.45
CA LEU A 3 -7.38 -28.48 14.88
C LEU A 3 -6.20 -27.50 15.03
N ARG A 4 -5.35 -27.67 16.06
CA ARG A 4 -4.20 -26.78 16.25
C ARG A 4 -3.10 -27.00 15.20
N ARG A 5 -2.78 -28.25 14.85
CA ARG A 5 -1.74 -28.59 13.86
C ARG A 5 -2.09 -28.10 12.44
N THR A 6 -3.34 -28.27 12.00
CA THR A 6 -3.77 -27.81 10.67
C THR A 6 -3.69 -26.28 10.53
N ASN A 7 -3.98 -25.55 11.62
CA ASN A 7 -3.94 -24.10 11.67
C ASN A 7 -2.52 -23.49 11.64
N TYR A 8 -1.50 -24.24 12.05
CA TYR A 8 -0.09 -23.87 11.84
C TYR A 8 0.35 -24.18 10.42
N LEU A 9 -0.09 -25.31 9.87
CA LEU A 9 0.22 -25.70 8.50
C LEU A 9 -0.28 -24.66 7.48
N TYR A 10 -1.51 -24.14 7.66
CA TYR A 10 -2.05 -23.07 6.81
C TYR A 10 -1.29 -21.75 6.92
N ALA A 11 -0.87 -21.36 8.13
CA ALA A 11 -0.08 -20.15 8.34
C ALA A 11 1.31 -20.27 7.70
N ILE A 12 1.92 -21.46 7.78
CA ILE A 12 3.20 -21.78 7.14
C ILE A 12 3.03 -21.80 5.62
N THR A 13 1.99 -22.44 5.06
CA THR A 13 1.75 -22.43 3.60
C THR A 13 1.47 -21.04 3.05
N CYS A 14 0.73 -20.19 3.78
CA CYS A 14 0.56 -18.79 3.40
C CYS A 14 1.89 -18.02 3.45
N ALA A 15 2.69 -18.19 4.50
CA ALA A 15 4.02 -17.57 4.60
C ALA A 15 4.97 -18.04 3.49
N VAL A 16 4.95 -19.33 3.14
CA VAL A 16 5.72 -19.92 2.04
C VAL A 16 5.21 -19.40 0.68
N PHE A 17 3.90 -19.22 0.50
CA PHE A 17 3.34 -18.62 -0.72
C PHE A 17 3.79 -17.16 -0.89
N PHE A 18 3.82 -16.38 0.19
CA PHE A 18 4.37 -15.02 0.17
C PHE A 18 5.89 -15.00 -0.09
N PHE A 19 6.64 -15.96 0.44
CA PHE A 19 8.06 -16.13 0.14
C PHE A 19 8.28 -16.49 -1.33
N LEU A 20 7.49 -17.40 -1.91
CA LEU A 20 7.58 -17.80 -3.31
C LEU A 20 7.20 -16.66 -4.28
N LEU A 21 6.17 -15.87 -3.97
CA LEU A 21 5.81 -14.69 -4.77
C LEU A 21 6.91 -13.62 -4.76
N SER A 22 7.65 -13.49 -3.66
CA SER A 22 8.80 -12.57 -3.60
C SER A 22 10.00 -13.04 -4.44
N ASN A 23 10.12 -14.36 -4.67
CA ASN A 23 11.15 -14.94 -5.52
C ASN A 23 10.77 -14.96 -7.01
N LEU A 24 9.49 -14.91 -7.37
CA LEU A 24 9.06 -14.76 -8.77
C LEU A 24 9.47 -13.41 -9.39
N SER A 25 9.68 -12.37 -8.57
CA SER A 25 10.32 -11.12 -9.01
C SER A 25 11.84 -11.22 -9.26
N TYR A 26 12.47 -12.35 -8.93
CA TYR A 26 13.88 -12.66 -9.21
C TYR A 26 14.06 -13.63 -10.38
N GLY A 27 13.01 -13.91 -11.15
CA GLY A 27 13.08 -14.77 -12.33
C GLY A 27 14.07 -14.24 -13.36
N GLN A 28 15.17 -14.97 -13.53
CA GLN A 28 16.20 -14.79 -14.54
C GLN A 28 15.56 -14.75 -15.93
N PHE A 29 15.62 -13.60 -16.60
CA PHE A 29 15.43 -13.57 -18.05
C PHE A 29 16.70 -14.11 -18.69
N MET A 30 16.53 -15.11 -19.56
CA MET A 30 17.61 -15.72 -20.34
C MET A 30 18.37 -14.65 -21.11
N GLU A 31 19.70 -14.67 -20.99
CA GLU A 31 20.60 -13.92 -21.87
C GLU A 31 20.49 -14.48 -23.29
N THR A 32 19.69 -13.83 -24.13
CA THR A 32 19.95 -13.85 -25.58
C THR A 32 21.05 -12.83 -25.84
N GLN A 33 22.26 -13.32 -26.15
CA GLN A 33 23.32 -12.49 -26.71
C GLN A 33 22.83 -11.88 -28.04
N ALA A 34 22.62 -10.57 -28.03
CA ALA A 34 22.49 -9.76 -29.23
C ALA A 34 23.62 -8.73 -29.21
N ASP A 35 24.53 -8.90 -30.16
CA ASP A 35 25.51 -7.98 -30.73
C ASP A 35 25.93 -6.73 -29.92
N GLY A 36 27.19 -6.72 -29.47
CA GLY A 36 28.06 -5.54 -29.31
C GLY A 36 27.67 -4.41 -28.35
N THR A 37 26.45 -4.39 -27.81
CA THR A 37 25.98 -3.38 -26.87
C THR A 37 25.63 -4.08 -25.57
N SER A 38 26.52 -4.00 -24.57
CA SER A 38 26.21 -4.48 -23.23
C SER A 38 24.94 -3.80 -22.73
N LEU A 39 23.90 -4.59 -22.43
CA LEU A 39 22.70 -4.07 -21.80
C LEU A 39 23.11 -3.38 -20.48
N PRO A 40 22.52 -2.22 -20.15
CA PRO A 40 22.87 -1.52 -18.91
C PRO A 40 22.58 -2.42 -17.70
N GLU A 41 23.56 -2.54 -16.81
CA GLU A 41 23.40 -3.26 -15.55
C GLU A 41 22.36 -2.56 -14.67
N LYS A 42 21.62 -3.33 -13.85
CA LYS A 42 20.64 -2.77 -12.92
C LYS A 42 21.34 -2.02 -11.79
N GLU A 43 21.08 -0.72 -11.69
CA GLU A 43 21.58 0.10 -10.60
C GLU A 43 20.60 0.15 -9.42
N TYR A 44 21.08 -0.11 -8.21
CA TYR A 44 20.25 -0.11 -7.01
C TYR A 44 20.59 1.06 -6.08
N ASN A 45 19.70 2.04 -6.02
CA ASN A 45 19.75 3.09 -5.01
C ASN A 45 19.09 2.59 -3.71
N ARG A 46 19.90 2.36 -2.67
CA ARG A 46 19.42 1.91 -1.36
C ARG A 46 18.93 3.10 -0.54
N GLN A 47 17.70 3.01 -0.06
CA GLN A 47 17.10 4.05 0.77
C GLN A 47 16.38 3.42 1.96
N SER A 48 16.24 4.18 3.04
CA SER A 48 15.38 3.80 4.16
C SER A 48 14.40 4.91 4.50
N GLY A 49 13.26 4.56 5.09
CA GLY A 49 12.21 5.54 5.37
C GLY A 49 11.22 5.12 6.44
N LEU A 50 10.53 6.11 7.00
CA LEU A 50 9.48 5.92 8.01
C LEU A 50 8.14 6.36 7.46
N TRP A 51 7.16 5.47 7.49
CA TRP A 51 5.78 5.75 7.06
C TRP A 51 4.84 5.70 8.25
N ILE A 52 4.20 6.83 8.55
CA ILE A 52 3.16 6.93 9.56
C ILE A 52 1.85 7.14 8.82
N GLY A 53 0.89 6.23 9.03
CA GLY A 53 -0.42 6.26 8.38
C GLY A 53 -1.56 6.32 9.38
N MET A 54 -2.60 7.07 9.04
CA MET A 54 -3.91 6.96 9.66
C MET A 54 -4.93 6.61 8.58
N TYR A 55 -5.81 5.66 8.89
CA TYR A 55 -6.87 5.20 8.03
C TYR A 55 -8.18 5.42 8.73
N THR A 56 -9.15 5.99 8.03
CA THR A 56 -10.49 6.24 8.55
C THR A 56 -11.52 5.57 7.67
N LYS A 57 -12.45 4.85 8.29
CA LYS A 57 -13.57 4.26 7.59
C LYS A 57 -14.82 4.43 8.42
N TYR A 58 -15.74 5.27 7.94
CA TYR A 58 -16.91 5.66 8.71
C TYR A 58 -18.18 5.22 8.00
N LYS A 59 -19.00 4.39 8.64
CA LYS A 59 -20.31 4.03 8.09
C LYS A 59 -21.23 5.24 8.22
N ILE A 60 -21.72 5.73 7.08
CA ILE A 60 -22.57 6.93 6.99
C ILE A 60 -23.97 6.61 6.42
N GLY A 61 -24.17 5.41 5.90
CA GLY A 61 -25.46 4.88 5.49
C GLY A 61 -25.47 3.35 5.59
N GLU A 62 -26.56 2.70 5.20
CA GLU A 62 -26.69 1.24 5.34
C GLU A 62 -25.56 0.46 4.65
N LYS A 63 -25.22 0.89 3.43
CA LYS A 63 -24.15 0.34 2.59
C LYS A 63 -23.07 1.36 2.22
N LEU A 64 -23.16 2.58 2.74
CA LEU A 64 -22.29 3.69 2.35
C LEU A 64 -21.29 4.03 3.47
N PHE A 65 -20.03 4.18 3.09
CA PHE A 65 -18.93 4.48 4.00
C PHE A 65 -18.07 5.62 3.45
N TYR A 66 -17.71 6.56 4.32
CA TYR A 66 -16.58 7.44 4.08
C TYR A 66 -15.26 6.66 4.23
N TYR A 67 -14.29 6.99 3.38
CA TYR A 67 -12.95 6.43 3.40
C TYR A 67 -11.89 7.53 3.37
N GLY A 68 -10.90 7.46 4.27
CA GLY A 68 -9.76 8.37 4.31
C GLY A 68 -8.44 7.64 4.56
N GLU A 69 -7.38 8.05 3.87
CA GLU A 69 -5.99 7.70 4.19
C GLU A 69 -5.15 8.96 4.35
N TYR A 70 -4.42 9.06 5.45
CA TYR A 70 -3.53 10.18 5.77
C TYR A 70 -2.15 9.60 6.03
N HIS A 71 -1.16 9.93 5.20
CA HIS A 71 0.21 9.49 5.44
C HIS A 71 1.17 10.66 5.56
N MET A 72 2.08 10.53 6.51
CA MET A 72 3.36 11.21 6.51
C MET A 72 4.44 10.18 6.21
N ARG A 73 5.32 10.50 5.26
CA ARG A 73 6.42 9.63 4.86
C ARG A 73 7.72 10.40 4.92
N ARG A 74 8.68 9.86 5.65
CA ARG A 74 10.07 10.27 5.67
C ARG A 74 10.90 9.33 4.79
N ARG A 75 12.02 9.84 4.29
CA ARG A 75 13.05 9.09 3.56
C ARG A 75 14.43 9.52 4.06
N ASP A 76 15.45 8.83 3.56
CA ASP A 76 16.86 9.04 3.83
C ASP A 76 17.17 8.78 5.31
N GLN A 77 17.93 7.71 5.58
CA GLN A 77 18.31 7.33 6.95
C GLN A 77 17.10 7.29 7.91
N LEU A 78 16.02 6.65 7.45
CA LEU A 78 14.73 6.48 8.14
C LEU A 78 13.90 7.77 8.30
N VAL A 79 14.47 8.84 8.85
CA VAL A 79 13.72 10.04 9.26
C VAL A 79 14.31 11.36 8.79
N GLN A 80 15.45 11.38 8.08
CA GLN A 80 16.18 12.63 7.81
C GLN A 80 15.33 13.63 7.01
N ASN A 81 14.74 13.19 5.90
CA ASN A 81 14.06 14.06 4.96
C ASN A 81 12.56 13.78 4.91
N MET A 82 11.75 14.84 4.76
CA MET A 82 10.36 14.67 4.39
C MET A 82 10.30 14.16 2.96
N ALA A 83 9.55 13.08 2.71
CA ALA A 83 9.34 12.56 1.36
C ALA A 83 7.99 13.00 0.82
N GLN A 84 6.95 12.78 1.62
CA GLN A 84 5.58 12.88 1.13
C GLN A 84 4.56 13.07 2.25
N ILE A 85 3.58 13.93 1.99
CA ILE A 85 2.29 13.95 2.66
C ILE A 85 1.26 13.42 1.67
N TYR A 86 0.41 12.50 2.12
CA TYR A 86 -0.55 11.80 1.26
C TYR A 86 -1.94 11.88 1.86
N LEU A 87 -2.86 12.55 1.17
CA LEU A 87 -4.23 12.74 1.63
C LEU A 87 -5.19 12.16 0.60
N ARG A 88 -5.78 11.00 0.92
CA ARG A 88 -6.73 10.28 0.06
C ARG A 88 -8.10 10.27 0.72
N PHE A 89 -9.11 10.56 -0.08
CA PHE A 89 -10.51 10.56 0.35
C PHE A 89 -11.36 9.83 -0.67
N GLY A 90 -12.40 9.16 -0.22
CA GLY A 90 -13.34 8.50 -1.10
C GLY A 90 -14.63 8.09 -0.40
N LEU A 91 -15.57 7.63 -1.21
CA LEU A 91 -16.80 6.99 -0.77
C LEU A 91 -16.77 5.53 -1.19
N SER A 92 -17.06 4.65 -0.22
CA SER A 92 -17.13 3.21 -0.43
C SER A 92 -18.57 2.75 -0.35
N TYR A 93 -18.97 1.93 -1.30
CA TYR A 93 -20.26 1.28 -1.35
C TYR A 93 -20.07 -0.24 -1.18
N LEU A 94 -20.73 -0.78 -0.15
CA LEU A 94 -20.74 -2.20 0.15
C LEU A 94 -21.79 -2.90 -0.73
N VAL A 95 -21.33 -3.54 -1.81
CA VAL A 95 -22.22 -4.26 -2.73
C VAL A 95 -22.82 -5.48 -2.03
N ASN A 96 -21.97 -6.23 -1.33
CA ASN A 96 -22.35 -7.32 -0.43
C ASN A 96 -21.25 -7.53 0.64
N GLU A 97 -21.44 -8.48 1.55
CA GLU A 97 -20.50 -8.74 2.66
C GLU A 97 -19.06 -9.08 2.24
N LYS A 98 -18.85 -9.48 0.98
CA LYS A 98 -17.55 -9.90 0.44
C LYS A 98 -17.01 -8.97 -0.64
N PHE A 99 -17.75 -7.91 -1.00
CA PHE A 99 -17.38 -7.04 -2.12
C PHE A 99 -17.73 -5.58 -1.86
N GLU A 100 -16.72 -4.73 -1.97
CA GLU A 100 -16.80 -3.30 -1.78
C GLU A 100 -16.16 -2.55 -2.95
N VAL A 101 -16.80 -1.47 -3.36
CA VAL A 101 -16.31 -0.56 -4.40
C VAL A 101 -16.07 0.80 -3.78
N THR A 102 -14.92 1.40 -4.04
CA THR A 102 -14.58 2.74 -3.53
C THR A 102 -14.12 3.63 -4.66
N GLY A 103 -14.55 4.89 -4.67
CA GLY A 103 -14.06 5.91 -5.59
C GLY A 103 -13.75 7.21 -4.88
N GLY A 104 -12.78 7.97 -5.37
CA GLY A 104 -12.48 9.27 -4.80
C GLY A 104 -11.28 9.99 -5.39
N ILE A 105 -10.73 10.89 -4.57
CA ILE A 105 -9.63 11.79 -4.93
C ILE A 105 -8.44 11.57 -4.00
N VAL A 106 -7.27 11.99 -4.45
CA VAL A 106 -6.08 12.04 -3.62
C VAL A 106 -5.16 13.15 -4.07
N THR A 107 -4.60 13.86 -3.10
CA THR A 107 -3.63 14.94 -3.32
C THR A 107 -2.36 14.65 -2.53
N PRO A 108 -1.39 13.98 -3.16
CA PRO A 108 -0.06 13.86 -2.60
C PRO A 108 0.75 15.14 -2.77
N PHE A 109 1.50 15.51 -1.73
CA PHE A 109 2.55 16.51 -1.78
C PHE A 109 3.90 15.80 -1.69
N TYR A 110 4.80 16.11 -2.61
CA TYR A 110 6.13 15.50 -2.72
C TYR A 110 7.21 16.54 -2.49
N TRP A 111 8.16 16.23 -1.62
CA TRP A 111 9.33 17.07 -1.38
C TRP A 111 10.44 16.69 -2.37
N ALA A 112 11.04 17.72 -2.97
CA ALA A 112 12.17 17.58 -3.87
C ALA A 112 13.34 16.89 -3.15
N PRO A 113 14.04 15.95 -3.81
CA PRO A 113 15.36 15.47 -3.38
C PRO A 113 16.35 16.63 -3.19
N GLU A 114 17.20 16.55 -2.16
CA GLU A 114 18.12 17.65 -1.82
C GLU A 114 19.21 17.86 -2.87
N ASP A 115 19.56 16.82 -3.61
CA ASP A 115 20.48 16.87 -4.76
C ASP A 115 19.96 17.76 -5.90
N LEU A 116 18.66 18.04 -5.95
CA LEU A 116 18.11 19.02 -6.90
C LEU A 116 18.30 20.47 -6.44
N TYR A 117 18.58 20.73 -5.16
CA TYR A 117 18.70 22.10 -4.62
C TYR A 117 19.94 22.85 -5.12
N SER A 118 20.97 22.12 -5.54
CA SER A 118 22.19 22.69 -6.11
C SER A 118 22.13 22.87 -7.63
N SER A 119 20.98 22.58 -8.25
CA SER A 119 20.80 22.82 -9.69
C SER A 119 20.80 24.32 -10.00
N GLN A 120 21.30 24.68 -11.19
CA GLN A 120 21.25 26.06 -11.69
C GLN A 120 19.82 26.51 -12.04
N GLU A 121 18.91 25.54 -12.22
CA GLU A 121 17.52 25.77 -12.57
C GLU A 121 16.66 26.05 -11.33
N GLN A 122 15.65 26.90 -11.47
CA GLN A 122 14.72 27.17 -10.38
C GLN A 122 13.78 25.98 -10.18
N ILE A 123 13.65 25.51 -8.93
CA ILE A 123 12.76 24.41 -8.56
C ILE A 123 11.74 24.78 -7.49
N ASP A 124 10.58 24.14 -7.56
CA ASP A 124 9.62 24.06 -6.47
C ASP A 124 10.06 22.98 -5.48
N LYS A 125 10.34 23.34 -4.23
CA LYS A 125 10.74 22.38 -3.18
C LYS A 125 9.65 21.37 -2.83
N VAL A 126 8.38 21.73 -3.07
CA VAL A 126 7.22 20.87 -2.85
C VAL A 126 6.30 20.97 -4.06
N VAL A 127 5.98 19.82 -4.65
CA VAL A 127 5.02 19.72 -5.74
C VAL A 127 3.83 18.88 -5.32
N ASN A 128 2.65 19.30 -5.74
CA ASN A 128 1.43 18.55 -5.58
C ASN A 128 1.19 17.64 -6.79
N GLN A 129 0.46 16.57 -6.56
CA GLN A 129 -0.09 15.71 -7.59
C GLN A 129 -1.59 15.62 -7.37
N PHE A 130 -2.37 15.51 -8.44
CA PHE A 130 -3.78 15.20 -8.36
C PHE A 130 -4.02 13.79 -8.87
N ARG A 131 -4.88 13.03 -8.19
CA ARG A 131 -5.33 11.76 -8.74
C ARG A 131 -6.80 11.51 -8.46
N PHE A 132 -7.47 10.96 -9.47
CA PHE A 132 -8.72 10.24 -9.29
C PHE A 132 -8.41 8.76 -9.16
N TRP A 133 -9.12 8.07 -8.28
CA TRP A 133 -8.88 6.65 -8.05
C TRP A 133 -10.19 5.89 -7.84
N GLN A 134 -10.16 4.62 -8.24
CA GLN A 134 -11.23 3.65 -8.02
C GLN A 134 -10.62 2.36 -7.48
N GLN A 135 -11.39 1.65 -6.66
CA GLN A 135 -10.96 0.43 -6.00
C GLN A 135 -12.09 -0.60 -5.96
N PHE A 136 -11.69 -1.84 -6.17
CA PHE A 136 -12.49 -3.05 -5.96
C PHE A 136 -11.82 -3.86 -4.87
N LEU A 137 -12.57 -4.16 -3.80
CA LEU A 137 -12.08 -4.93 -2.67
C LEU A 137 -12.92 -6.19 -2.49
N PHE A 138 -12.28 -7.35 -2.67
CA PHE A 138 -12.88 -8.65 -2.43
C PHE A 138 -12.36 -9.24 -1.12
N ILE A 139 -13.27 -9.77 -0.31
CA ILE A 139 -12.98 -10.30 1.02
C ILE A 139 -13.22 -11.81 1.01
N GLN A 140 -12.15 -12.56 1.27
CA GLN A 140 -12.17 -14.00 1.41
C GLN A 140 -11.84 -14.38 2.86
N SER A 141 -12.67 -15.22 3.47
CA SER A 141 -12.43 -15.78 4.79
C SER A 141 -12.10 -17.26 4.67
N MET A 142 -10.98 -17.69 5.24
CA MET A 142 -10.54 -19.09 5.27
C MET A 142 -10.25 -19.49 6.71
N GLY A 143 -11.24 -20.08 7.38
CA GLY A 143 -11.19 -20.32 8.82
C GLY A 143 -11.00 -19.01 9.59
N ARG A 144 -9.91 -18.91 10.37
CA ARG A 144 -9.54 -17.70 11.12
C ARG A 144 -8.81 -16.65 10.27
N VAL A 145 -8.39 -16.99 9.06
CA VAL A 145 -7.58 -16.12 8.19
C VAL A 145 -8.50 -15.26 7.33
N LYS A 146 -8.22 -13.95 7.29
CA LYS A 146 -8.88 -13.02 6.36
C LYS A 146 -7.91 -12.67 5.26
N ILE A 147 -8.31 -12.88 4.01
CA ILE A 147 -7.57 -12.54 2.81
C ILE A 147 -8.37 -11.48 2.06
N TYR A 148 -7.67 -10.45 1.59
CA TYR A 148 -8.26 -9.35 0.87
C TYR A 148 -7.55 -9.18 -0.46
N HIS A 149 -8.33 -9.16 -1.53
CA HIS A 149 -7.86 -8.86 -2.87
C HIS A 149 -8.30 -7.44 -3.22
N GLN A 150 -7.34 -6.54 -3.40
CA GLN A 150 -7.61 -5.15 -3.70
C GLN A 150 -7.05 -4.82 -5.08
N ILE A 151 -7.94 -4.46 -6.00
CA ILE A 151 -7.57 -3.90 -7.30
C ILE A 151 -7.85 -2.40 -7.24
N ARG A 152 -6.88 -1.57 -7.64
CA ARG A 152 -7.02 -0.11 -7.65
C ARG A 152 -6.51 0.47 -8.97
N THR A 153 -7.28 1.38 -9.53
CA THR A 153 -6.89 2.18 -10.70
C THR A 153 -6.75 3.64 -10.30
N GLU A 154 -5.78 4.34 -10.88
CA GLU A 154 -5.56 5.77 -10.67
C GLU A 154 -5.31 6.49 -11.99
N GLN A 155 -5.94 7.65 -12.17
CA GLN A 155 -5.56 8.66 -13.15
C GLN A 155 -4.76 9.72 -12.42
N ARG A 156 -3.54 10.02 -12.88
CA ARG A 156 -2.54 10.75 -12.11
C ARG A 156 -1.97 11.90 -12.93
N TRP A 157 -2.21 13.13 -12.49
CA TRP A 157 -1.60 14.33 -13.04
C TRP A 157 -0.36 14.67 -12.22
N LYS A 158 0.82 14.29 -12.72
CA LYS A 158 2.13 14.55 -12.09
C LYS A 158 2.86 15.68 -12.81
N ARG A 159 3.62 16.49 -12.09
CA ARG A 159 4.55 17.46 -12.68
C ARG A 159 5.94 17.29 -12.09
N ASP A 160 6.94 17.81 -12.79
CA ASP A 160 8.32 17.87 -12.31
C ASP A 160 8.49 19.00 -11.26
N TYR A 161 9.64 18.99 -10.59
CA TYR A 161 10.06 20.00 -9.63
C TYR A 161 10.52 21.30 -10.30
N LEU A 162 10.90 21.30 -11.58
CA LEU A 162 11.26 22.54 -12.29
C LEU A 162 10.06 23.51 -12.28
N VAL A 163 10.32 24.78 -11.95
CA VAL A 163 9.29 25.83 -11.92
C VAL A 163 8.61 25.92 -13.29
N GLY A 164 7.27 25.96 -13.30
CA GLY A 164 6.49 26.03 -14.53
C GLY A 164 6.29 24.70 -15.26
N SER A 165 6.76 23.57 -14.70
CA SER A 165 6.57 22.25 -15.31
C SER A 165 5.09 21.89 -15.51
N PRO A 166 4.69 21.44 -16.71
CA PRO A 166 3.30 21.08 -16.98
C PRO A 166 2.92 19.78 -16.29
N PHE A 167 1.63 19.65 -15.96
CA PHE A 167 1.07 18.39 -15.51
C PHE A 167 0.99 17.38 -16.66
N LYS A 168 1.53 16.19 -16.43
CA LYS A 168 1.49 15.04 -17.33
C LYS A 168 0.54 13.99 -16.75
N LEU A 169 -0.42 13.56 -17.55
CA LEU A 169 -1.34 12.48 -17.20
C LEU A 169 -0.65 11.12 -17.36
N THR A 170 -0.75 10.30 -16.32
CA THR A 170 -0.38 8.88 -16.32
C THR A 170 -1.49 8.07 -15.69
N HIS A 171 -1.56 6.79 -16.04
CA HIS A 171 -2.47 5.84 -15.44
C HIS A 171 -1.69 4.87 -14.57
N ARG A 172 -2.33 4.35 -13.52
CA ARG A 172 -1.76 3.31 -12.68
C ARG A 172 -2.80 2.26 -12.38
N MET A 173 -2.42 0.99 -12.48
CA MET A 173 -3.16 -0.13 -11.94
C MET A 173 -2.34 -0.76 -10.82
N ARG A 174 -3.03 -1.29 -9.81
CA ARG A 174 -2.42 -1.93 -8.67
C ARG A 174 -3.24 -3.12 -8.23
N TYR A 175 -2.54 -4.19 -7.89
CA TYR A 175 -3.12 -5.33 -7.21
C TYR A 175 -2.39 -5.55 -5.89
N LYS A 176 -3.15 -5.64 -4.79
CA LYS A 176 -2.66 -5.93 -3.46
C LYS A 176 -3.41 -7.12 -2.89
N ILE A 177 -2.65 -8.11 -2.41
CA ILE A 177 -3.19 -9.22 -1.62
C ILE A 177 -2.74 -9.03 -0.16
N THR A 178 -3.70 -8.84 0.74
CA THR A 178 -3.44 -8.66 2.18
C THR A 178 -4.00 -9.84 2.96
N THR A 179 -3.26 -10.31 3.96
CA THR A 179 -3.70 -11.36 4.88
C THR A 179 -3.62 -10.87 6.32
N TYR A 180 -4.66 -11.18 7.09
CA TYR A 180 -4.69 -11.00 8.54
C TYR A 180 -4.93 -12.33 9.24
N ILE A 181 -4.07 -12.65 10.21
CA ILE A 181 -4.14 -13.91 10.97
C ILE A 181 -4.21 -13.60 12.46
N PRO A 182 -5.35 -13.82 13.12
CA PRO A 182 -5.47 -13.77 14.57
C PRO A 182 -4.50 -14.74 15.24
N LEU A 183 -3.68 -14.24 16.17
CA LEU A 183 -2.66 -15.04 16.85
C LEU A 183 -3.14 -15.53 18.22
N ASN A 184 -3.86 -14.67 18.97
CA ASN A 184 -4.28 -14.94 20.35
C ASN A 184 -5.80 -15.18 20.51
N LYS A 185 -6.59 -15.01 19.45
CA LYS A 185 -8.06 -15.17 19.45
C LYS A 185 -8.51 -15.96 18.21
N PRO A 186 -9.71 -16.56 18.19
CA PRO A 186 -10.21 -17.30 17.03
C PRO A 186 -10.55 -16.39 15.83
N LYS A 187 -10.82 -15.11 16.08
CA LYS A 187 -11.23 -14.10 15.09
C LYS A 187 -10.62 -12.75 15.46
N LEU A 188 -10.64 -11.79 14.53
CA LEU A 188 -10.29 -10.39 14.80
C LEU A 188 -11.41 -9.76 15.62
N GLN A 189 -11.19 -9.57 16.91
CA GLN A 189 -12.11 -8.96 17.86
C GLN A 189 -11.36 -8.07 18.85
N ASP A 190 -12.04 -7.42 19.79
CA ASP A 190 -11.40 -6.64 20.85
C ASP A 190 -10.23 -7.40 21.49
N LYS A 191 -9.09 -6.71 21.65
CA LYS A 191 -7.85 -7.22 22.26
C LYS A 191 -7.21 -8.38 21.49
N THR A 192 -7.36 -8.39 20.16
CA THR A 192 -6.72 -9.39 19.29
C THR A 192 -5.38 -8.91 18.79
N LEU A 193 -4.33 -9.67 19.08
CA LEU A 193 -3.04 -9.58 18.40
C LEU A 193 -3.12 -10.41 17.12
N PHE A 194 -2.71 -9.83 16.00
CA PHE A 194 -2.75 -10.49 14.69
C PHE A 194 -1.48 -10.23 13.88
N PHE A 195 -1.14 -11.17 13.01
CA PHE A 195 -0.16 -10.98 11.96
C PHE A 195 -0.81 -10.28 10.76
N SER A 196 -0.09 -9.34 10.15
CA SER A 196 -0.49 -8.59 8.96
C SER A 196 0.60 -8.74 7.91
N GLY A 197 0.24 -9.23 6.73
CA GLY A 197 1.16 -9.33 5.60
C GLY A 197 0.48 -8.93 4.31
N TYR A 198 1.21 -8.27 3.41
CA TYR A 198 0.72 -8.07 2.06
C TYR A 198 1.85 -8.07 1.03
N ASN A 199 1.49 -8.43 -0.20
CA ASN A 199 2.27 -8.09 -1.38
C ASN A 199 1.43 -7.21 -2.30
N GLU A 200 2.06 -6.21 -2.89
CA GLU A 200 1.42 -5.19 -3.71
C GLU A 200 2.27 -4.88 -4.94
N ILE A 201 1.69 -5.07 -6.13
CA ILE A 201 2.32 -4.79 -7.41
C ILE A 201 1.67 -3.58 -8.07
N PHE A 202 2.49 -2.77 -8.73
CA PHE A 202 2.05 -1.56 -9.41
C PHE A 202 2.50 -1.56 -10.86
N ILE A 203 1.54 -1.31 -11.73
CA ILE A 203 1.75 -1.17 -13.16
C ILE A 203 1.30 0.23 -13.56
N GLN A 204 2.04 0.91 -14.43
CA GLN A 204 1.68 2.23 -14.92
C GLN A 204 1.70 2.30 -16.44
N ALA A 205 0.93 3.25 -16.98
CA ALA A 205 0.76 3.46 -18.41
C ALA A 205 0.54 4.95 -18.73
N GLY A 206 0.55 5.27 -20.02
CA GLY A 206 0.37 6.63 -20.56
C GLY A 206 1.61 7.12 -21.29
N LYS A 207 1.45 8.15 -22.13
CA LYS A 207 2.53 8.70 -22.98
C LYS A 207 3.85 9.00 -22.24
N PRO A 208 3.85 9.51 -21.00
CA PRO A 208 5.09 9.76 -20.26
C PRO A 208 5.80 8.51 -19.71
N VAL A 209 5.20 7.32 -19.83
CA VAL A 209 5.77 6.06 -19.33
C VAL A 209 6.43 5.34 -20.50
N LEU A 210 7.76 5.29 -20.49
CA LEU A 210 8.55 4.71 -21.59
C LEU A 210 9.13 3.35 -21.24
N TYR A 211 9.88 3.25 -20.14
CA TYR A 211 10.64 2.04 -19.79
C TYR A 211 10.25 1.41 -18.45
N ASN A 212 9.42 2.09 -17.66
CA ASN A 212 9.11 1.72 -16.28
C ASN A 212 7.65 1.33 -16.06
N TYR A 213 7.15 0.43 -16.89
CA TYR A 213 5.78 -0.07 -16.78
C TYR A 213 5.50 -0.76 -15.43
N PHE A 214 6.48 -1.48 -14.88
CA PHE A 214 6.40 -2.09 -13.54
C PHE A 214 6.92 -1.10 -12.49
N GLU A 215 6.06 -0.17 -12.06
CA GLU A 215 6.48 0.95 -11.21
C GLU A 215 7.07 0.51 -9.86
N ASP A 216 6.45 -0.45 -9.16
CA ASP A 216 6.85 -0.80 -7.79
C ASP A 216 6.34 -2.21 -7.42
N ASN A 217 7.11 -2.94 -6.60
CA ASN A 217 6.66 -4.12 -5.87
C ASN A 217 6.93 -3.90 -4.38
N ARG A 218 5.90 -4.08 -3.54
CA ARG A 218 5.99 -3.90 -2.10
C ARG A 218 5.60 -5.16 -1.36
N LEU A 219 6.47 -5.62 -0.49
CA LEU A 219 6.21 -6.67 0.48
C LEU A 219 6.21 -6.07 1.88
N PHE A 220 5.14 -6.25 2.62
CA PHE A 220 5.04 -5.81 4.02
C PHE A 220 4.75 -7.00 4.92
N LEU A 221 5.43 -7.02 6.06
CA LEU A 221 5.19 -7.95 7.15
C LEU A 221 5.17 -7.17 8.46
N GLY A 222 4.18 -7.46 9.29
CA GLY A 222 4.03 -6.76 10.56
C GLY A 222 3.08 -7.46 11.51
N LEU A 223 2.97 -6.86 12.68
CA LEU A 223 1.98 -7.22 13.69
C LEU A 223 0.98 -6.08 13.82
N GLY A 224 -0.22 -6.42 14.25
CA GLY A 224 -1.17 -5.43 14.66
C GLY A 224 -2.00 -5.89 15.84
N TYR A 225 -2.67 -4.92 16.42
CA TYR A 225 -3.46 -5.11 17.62
C TYR A 225 -4.80 -4.40 17.48
N VAL A 226 -5.88 -5.14 17.63
CA VAL A 226 -7.23 -4.61 17.70
C VAL A 226 -7.45 -4.14 19.13
N ILE A 227 -7.44 -2.83 19.36
CA ILE A 227 -7.69 -2.25 20.68
C ILE A 227 -9.16 -2.47 21.04
N ASN A 228 -10.04 -2.06 20.14
CA ASN A 228 -11.49 -2.20 20.23
C ASN A 228 -12.13 -2.08 18.83
N GLU A 229 -13.46 -2.10 18.76
CA GLU A 229 -14.23 -1.91 17.51
C GLU A 229 -13.90 -0.62 16.74
N LYS A 230 -13.36 0.41 17.39
CA LYS A 230 -13.03 1.70 16.76
C LYS A 230 -11.56 1.79 16.37
N PHE A 231 -10.65 1.19 17.12
CA PHE A 231 -9.22 1.39 16.93
C PHE A 231 -8.45 0.10 16.74
N GLN A 232 -7.60 0.10 15.71
CA GLN A 232 -6.64 -0.94 15.42
C GLN A 232 -5.29 -0.31 15.09
N LEU A 233 -4.20 -0.92 15.57
CA LEU A 233 -2.84 -0.50 15.30
C LEU A 233 -2.13 -1.56 14.45
N GLN A 234 -1.21 -1.13 13.60
CA GLN A 234 -0.27 -2.01 12.89
C GLN A 234 1.12 -1.39 12.89
N ALA A 235 2.14 -2.22 13.09
CA ALA A 235 3.54 -1.85 12.97
C ALA A 235 4.29 -2.96 12.23
N GLY A 236 5.23 -2.60 11.38
CA GLY A 236 6.00 -3.59 10.65
C GLY A 236 7.02 -3.00 9.71
N TYR A 237 7.59 -3.87 8.90
CA TYR A 237 8.61 -3.56 7.92
C TYR A 237 8.06 -3.82 6.52
N MET A 238 8.40 -2.92 5.60
CA MET A 238 8.06 -3.02 4.19
C MET A 238 9.32 -2.92 3.34
N LYS A 239 9.53 -3.89 2.46
CA LYS A 239 10.49 -3.82 1.38
C LYS A 239 9.80 -3.34 0.12
N SER A 240 10.39 -2.37 -0.57
CA SER A 240 9.86 -1.82 -1.83
C SER A 240 10.95 -1.74 -2.88
N ILE A 241 10.71 -2.34 -4.04
CA ILE A 241 11.59 -2.26 -5.21
C ILE A 241 10.85 -1.44 -6.26
N GLN A 242 11.31 -0.22 -6.50
CA GLN A 242 10.65 0.74 -7.39
C GLN A 242 11.52 1.02 -8.62
N GLN A 243 10.95 0.87 -9.81
CA GLN A 243 11.61 1.19 -11.08
C GLN A 243 11.49 2.69 -11.39
N ARG A 244 12.61 3.38 -11.63
CA ARG A 244 12.64 4.79 -12.08
C ARG A 244 12.47 4.90 -13.59
N GLU A 245 12.40 6.11 -14.11
CA GLU A 245 12.00 6.40 -15.51
C GLU A 245 12.87 5.72 -16.58
N ARG A 246 14.17 5.51 -16.32
CA ARG A 246 15.09 4.81 -17.24
C ARG A 246 14.87 3.31 -17.32
N GLY A 247 14.17 2.72 -16.37
CA GLY A 247 13.86 1.29 -16.37
C GLY A 247 14.93 0.39 -15.75
N PHE A 248 16.22 0.74 -15.84
CA PHE A 248 17.31 -0.01 -15.20
C PHE A 248 17.75 0.55 -13.84
N ASP A 249 17.36 1.79 -13.53
CA ASP A 249 17.57 2.41 -12.21
C ASP A 249 16.45 2.02 -11.23
N LEU A 250 16.82 1.37 -10.13
CA LEU A 250 15.89 0.82 -9.14
C LEU A 250 16.13 1.46 -7.77
N ASN A 251 15.07 1.96 -7.15
CA ASN A 251 15.11 2.29 -5.73
C ASN A 251 14.80 1.02 -4.91
N ASN A 252 15.74 0.62 -4.08
CA ASN A 252 15.59 -0.47 -3.13
C ASN A 252 15.39 0.10 -1.73
N ARG A 253 14.15 0.04 -1.24
CA ARG A 253 13.73 0.78 -0.05
C ARG A 253 13.35 -0.11 1.11
N ASP A 254 13.93 0.20 2.27
CA ASP A 254 13.67 -0.40 3.57
C ASP A 254 12.81 0.54 4.41
N ILE A 255 11.53 0.20 4.60
CA ILE A 255 10.56 1.13 5.19
C ILE A 255 9.98 0.56 6.49
N ILE A 256 10.14 1.30 7.58
CA ILE A 256 9.40 1.03 8.82
C ILE A 256 8.04 1.71 8.72
N ARG A 257 6.97 0.99 9.06
CA ARG A 257 5.61 1.49 8.92
C ARG A 257 4.85 1.35 10.24
N PHE A 258 4.20 2.43 10.63
CA PHE A 258 3.19 2.48 11.69
C PHE A 258 1.86 2.92 11.09
N SER A 259 0.77 2.30 11.53
CA SER A 259 -0.55 2.62 11.01
C SER A 259 -1.62 2.53 12.10
N VAL A 260 -2.45 3.55 12.16
CA VAL A 260 -3.66 3.60 13.00
C VAL A 260 -4.87 3.48 12.09
N TYR A 261 -5.80 2.61 12.44
CA TYR A 261 -7.07 2.46 11.75
C TYR A 261 -8.18 2.86 12.70
N HIS A 262 -9.02 3.78 12.26
CA HIS A 262 -10.12 4.35 13.01
C HIS A 262 -11.45 4.08 12.29
N ASN A 263 -12.32 3.36 12.98
CA ASN A 263 -13.66 3.00 12.52
C ASN A 263 -14.71 3.73 13.33
N LEU A 264 -15.70 4.27 12.63
CA LEU A 264 -16.90 4.82 13.25
C LEU A 264 -18.12 4.32 12.50
N ASP A 265 -19.24 4.22 13.21
CA ASP A 265 -20.54 3.92 12.62
C ASP A 265 -21.52 5.00 13.04
N PHE A 266 -21.75 5.97 12.15
CA PHE A 266 -22.68 7.08 12.35
C PHE A 266 -24.14 6.67 12.14
N THR A 267 -24.39 5.44 11.66
CA THR A 267 -25.74 4.90 11.50
C THR A 267 -26.26 4.24 12.79
N ARG A 268 -25.43 4.15 13.84
CA ARG A 268 -25.79 3.51 15.12
C ARG A 268 -26.33 4.50 16.14
N GLY A 269 -27.46 4.15 16.77
CA GLY A 269 -27.97 4.80 18.00
C GLY A 269 -27.18 4.40 19.26
N LYS A 270 -27.32 5.18 20.35
CA LYS A 270 -26.46 5.17 21.55
C LYS A 270 -26.38 3.86 22.38
N ASN A 271 -27.28 2.89 22.24
CA ASN A 271 -27.34 1.73 23.15
C ASN A 271 -27.24 0.40 22.40
N ARG A 272 -26.04 -0.20 22.22
CA ARG A 272 -25.92 -1.57 21.69
C ARG A 272 -24.69 -2.41 22.12
N PRO A 273 -24.82 -3.76 22.04
CA PRO A 273 -23.79 -4.73 22.39
C PRO A 273 -22.62 -4.77 21.39
N LYS A 274 -21.46 -5.22 21.87
CA LYS A 274 -20.17 -5.25 21.15
C LYS A 274 -20.19 -6.14 19.89
N ILE A 275 -19.53 -5.69 18.84
CA ILE A 275 -19.29 -6.46 17.61
C ILE A 275 -18.45 -7.71 17.91
N GLN A 276 -18.91 -8.89 17.48
CA GLN A 276 -18.20 -10.16 17.70
C GLN A 276 -17.03 -10.40 16.73
N GLU A 277 -17.05 -9.79 15.54
CA GLU A 277 -15.98 -9.90 14.54
C GLU A 277 -15.77 -8.56 13.82
N ILE A 278 -14.56 -8.02 13.94
CA ILE A 278 -14.16 -6.72 13.37
C ILE A 278 -13.45 -7.00 12.05
N ASN A 279 -13.98 -6.46 10.96
CA ASN A 279 -13.28 -6.44 9.68
C ASN A 279 -12.22 -5.33 9.72
N PRO A 280 -10.92 -5.65 9.57
CA PRO A 280 -9.88 -4.64 9.49
C PRO A 280 -10.11 -3.69 8.31
N VAL A 281 -9.77 -2.43 8.51
CA VAL A 281 -9.83 -1.40 7.47
C VAL A 281 -8.61 -1.54 6.57
N LEU A 282 -8.81 -1.35 5.26
CA LEU A 282 -7.77 -1.48 4.24
C LEU A 282 -7.56 -0.23 3.42
#